data_AF-A0A8T3Y3N1-F1
#
_entry.id   AF-A0A8T3Y3N1-F1
#
_cell.length_a   1.000
_cell.length_b   1.000
_cell.length_c   1.000
_cell.angle_alpha   90.00
_cell.angle_beta   90.00
_cell.angle_gamma   90.00
#
_symmetry.space_group_name_H-M   'P 1'
#
loop_
_entity.id
_entity.type
_entity.pdbx_description
1 polymer ?
#
loop_
_entity_poly.entity_id
_entity_poly.type
_entity_poly.pdbx_seq_one_letter_code
_entity_poly.pdbx_strand_id
1 'polypeptide(L)'
;MNNNLTQNMYKKGWTPKEVEELESSFKRYSEQSQQPLIQKIIYWAAIILAIIGNLVTGVVFIPFLLVMKTWQASGFLLLIGISFGYLYLKILSGLGKEEEKENVIAWIFLPVLALITVYVITTLTNKLAEILQLQVTHSPIIIGTVYSLALTLPYVIDKIVIRIKEQEKVFDK
;
A
#
# COMPACT_ATOMS: atom_id res chain seq x y z
N MET A 1 21.71 22.13 0.24
CA MET A 1 21.88 21.86 1.69
C MET A 1 21.11 22.92 2.50
N ASN A 2 20.74 22.67 3.77
CA ASN A 2 20.08 23.70 4.60
C ASN A 2 21.09 24.82 4.93
N ASN A 3 20.78 26.09 4.63
CA ASN A 3 21.71 27.23 4.79
C ASN A 3 22.32 27.33 6.22
N ASN A 4 21.62 26.80 7.22
CA ASN A 4 22.08 26.77 8.61
C ASN A 4 23.28 25.82 8.84
N LEU A 5 23.44 24.75 8.07
CA LEU A 5 24.56 23.80 8.21
C LEU A 5 25.86 24.40 7.67
N THR A 6 25.80 25.01 6.49
CA THR A 6 26.95 25.68 5.84
C THR A 6 27.46 26.83 6.72
N GLN A 7 26.55 27.64 7.27
CA GLN A 7 26.87 28.71 8.22
C GLN A 7 27.57 28.19 9.49
N ASN A 8 27.14 27.04 10.02
CA ASN A 8 27.76 26.43 11.20
C ASN A 8 29.14 25.83 10.93
N MET A 9 29.41 25.38 9.70
CA MET A 9 30.73 24.90 9.28
C MET A 9 31.73 26.06 9.20
N TYR A 10 31.34 27.18 8.60
CA TYR A 10 32.18 28.38 8.59
C TYR A 10 32.49 28.91 10.01
N LYS A 11 31.51 28.90 10.91
CA LYS A 11 31.73 29.27 12.32
C LYS A 11 32.72 28.36 13.07
N LYS A 12 32.90 27.13 12.61
CA LYS A 12 33.85 26.16 13.17
C LYS A 12 35.25 26.25 12.54
N GLY A 13 35.48 27.25 11.67
CA GLY A 13 36.78 27.49 11.04
C GLY A 13 37.04 26.64 9.79
N TRP A 14 36.01 26.02 9.21
CA TRP A 14 36.15 25.25 7.97
C TRP A 14 36.38 26.21 6.79
N THR A 15 37.30 25.85 5.91
CA THR A 15 37.59 26.63 4.71
C THR A 15 36.51 26.44 3.65
N PRO A 16 36.29 27.43 2.75
CA PRO A 16 35.32 27.30 1.67
C PRO A 16 35.54 26.07 0.79
N LYS A 17 36.80 25.70 0.55
CA LYS A 17 37.16 24.50 -0.22
C LYS A 17 36.71 23.22 0.46
N GLU A 18 36.95 23.08 1.77
CA GLU A 18 36.52 21.89 2.52
C GLU A 18 35.00 21.75 2.56
N VAL A 19 34.27 22.86 2.67
CA VAL A 19 32.79 22.86 2.62
C VAL A 19 32.28 22.42 1.25
N GLU A 20 32.90 22.91 0.17
CA GLU A 20 32.54 22.54 -1.21
C GLU A 20 32.89 21.07 -1.54
N GLU A 21 34.02 20.58 -1.03
CA GLU A 21 34.44 19.18 -1.16
C GLU A 21 33.51 18.23 -0.38
N LEU A 22 33.05 18.65 0.81
CA LEU A 22 32.04 17.92 1.58
C LEU A 22 30.67 17.96 0.91
N GLU A 23 30.24 19.11 0.40
CA GLU A 23 28.94 19.25 -0.28
C GLU A 23 28.92 18.45 -1.58
N SER A 24 30.01 18.45 -2.34
CA SER A 24 30.14 17.61 -3.54
C SER A 24 30.24 16.12 -3.21
N SER A 25 30.91 15.74 -2.12
CA SER A 25 30.92 14.35 -1.64
C SER A 25 29.54 13.92 -1.15
N PHE A 26 28.81 14.76 -0.42
CA PHE A 26 27.45 14.50 0.02
C PHE A 26 26.48 14.42 -1.14
N LYS A 27 26.61 15.32 -2.13
CA LYS A 27 25.80 15.32 -3.34
C LYS A 27 26.04 14.04 -4.13
N ARG A 28 27.31 13.67 -4.34
CA ARG A 28 27.70 12.43 -5.04
C ARG A 28 27.26 11.18 -4.26
N TYR A 29 27.34 11.18 -2.93
CA TYR A 29 26.77 10.10 -2.10
C TYR A 29 25.24 10.08 -2.10
N SER A 30 24.55 11.22 -2.14
CA SER A 30 23.09 11.28 -2.20
C SER A 30 22.54 10.87 -3.57
N GLU A 31 23.28 11.17 -4.63
CA GLU A 31 22.98 10.74 -6.01
C GLU A 31 23.37 9.27 -6.21
N GLN A 32 24.37 8.74 -5.50
CA GLN A 32 24.85 7.35 -5.61
C GLN A 32 24.27 6.39 -4.56
N SER A 33 23.69 6.87 -3.46
CA SER A 33 22.95 6.05 -2.48
C SER A 33 21.54 5.70 -2.97
N GLN A 34 21.14 6.18 -4.15
CA GLN A 34 20.16 5.53 -4.99
C GLN A 34 20.74 4.20 -5.49
N GLN A 35 20.93 3.22 -4.61
CA GLN A 35 21.23 1.87 -5.06
C GLN A 35 19.94 1.26 -5.61
N PRO A 36 19.76 1.15 -6.94
CA PRO A 36 18.51 0.68 -7.54
C PRO A 36 18.16 -0.74 -7.08
N LEU A 37 19.17 -1.53 -6.68
CA LEU A 37 18.98 -2.89 -6.17
C LEU A 37 18.26 -2.92 -4.82
N ILE A 38 18.60 -2.02 -3.89
CA ILE A 38 17.98 -2.00 -2.55
C ILE A 38 16.52 -1.55 -2.68
N GLN A 39 16.25 -0.51 -3.48
CA GLN A 39 14.89 -0.03 -3.73
C GLN A 39 14.03 -1.13 -4.39
N LYS A 40 14.57 -1.81 -5.40
CA LYS A 40 13.90 -2.94 -6.05
C LYS A 40 13.62 -4.08 -5.07
N ILE A 41 14.57 -4.44 -4.20
CA ILE A 41 14.37 -5.48 -3.18
C ILE A 41 13.25 -5.08 -2.21
N ILE A 42 13.25 -3.84 -1.72
CA ILE A 42 12.21 -3.35 -0.79
C ILE A 42 10.84 -3.37 -1.49
N TYR A 43 10.76 -2.95 -2.75
CA TYR A 43 9.53 -2.99 -3.54
C TYR A 43 8.96 -4.42 -3.67
N TRP A 44 9.79 -5.37 -4.12
CA TRP A 44 9.37 -6.78 -4.22
C TRP A 44 9.01 -7.38 -2.86
N ALA A 45 9.75 -7.04 -1.81
CA ALA A 45 9.45 -7.47 -0.45
C ALA A 45 8.07 -6.93 0.01
N ALA A 46 7.74 -5.69 -0.31
CA ALA A 46 6.44 -5.09 0.00
C ALA A 46 5.30 -5.76 -0.76
N ILE A 47 5.49 -6.11 -2.04
CA ILE A 47 4.51 -6.89 -2.81
C ILE A 47 4.30 -8.27 -2.18
N ILE A 48 5.39 -8.98 -1.86
CA ILE A 48 5.32 -10.30 -1.22
C ILE A 48 4.58 -10.20 0.11
N LEU A 49 4.90 -9.19 0.92
CA LEU A 49 4.24 -8.93 2.20
C LEU A 49 2.73 -8.64 1.99
N ALA A 50 2.37 -7.90 0.95
CA ALA A 50 0.97 -7.65 0.61
C ALA A 50 0.23 -8.94 0.24
N ILE A 51 0.86 -9.83 -0.54
CA ILE A 51 0.31 -11.15 -0.89
C ILE A 51 0.09 -12.01 0.35
N ILE A 52 1.12 -12.16 1.18
CA ILE A 52 1.04 -12.95 2.41
C ILE A 52 -0.03 -12.37 3.33
N GLY A 53 -0.02 -11.06 3.54
CA GLY A 53 -1.01 -10.38 4.37
C GLY A 53 -2.43 -10.64 3.89
N ASN A 54 -2.69 -10.53 2.58
CA ASN A 54 -4.02 -10.73 2.03
C ASN A 54 -4.49 -12.19 2.16
N LEU A 55 -3.60 -13.17 1.96
CA LEU A 55 -3.89 -14.59 2.17
C LEU A 55 -4.21 -14.90 3.64
N VAL A 56 -3.40 -14.40 4.57
CA VAL A 56 -3.61 -14.58 6.02
C VAL A 56 -4.95 -13.98 6.42
N THR A 57 -5.23 -12.76 6.00
CA THR A 57 -6.51 -12.09 6.24
C THR A 57 -7.69 -12.90 5.69
N GLY A 58 -7.54 -13.47 4.49
CA GLY A 58 -8.53 -14.37 3.91
C GLY A 58 -8.82 -15.60 4.80
N VAL A 59 -7.79 -16.27 5.29
CA VAL A 59 -7.97 -17.42 6.22
C VAL A 59 -8.67 -16.99 7.50
N VAL A 60 -8.31 -15.82 8.05
CA VAL A 60 -8.94 -15.25 9.25
C VAL A 60 -10.43 -14.98 9.03
N PHE A 61 -10.87 -14.72 7.80
CA PHE A 61 -12.30 -14.48 7.49
C PHE A 61 -13.18 -15.72 7.54
N ILE A 62 -12.64 -16.93 7.33
CA ILE A 62 -13.40 -18.18 7.30
C ILE A 62 -14.36 -18.33 8.50
N PRO A 63 -13.90 -18.25 9.78
CA PRO A 63 -14.79 -18.41 10.92
C PRO A 63 -15.90 -17.35 10.98
N PHE A 64 -15.64 -16.12 10.54
CA PHE A 64 -16.66 -15.07 10.51
C PHE A 64 -17.70 -15.31 9.43
N LEU A 65 -17.26 -15.73 8.24
CA LEU A 65 -18.14 -16.09 7.12
C LEU A 65 -18.99 -17.33 7.42
N LEU A 66 -18.54 -18.25 8.28
CA LEU A 66 -19.37 -19.40 8.68
C LEU A 66 -20.55 -19.02 9.59
N VAL A 67 -20.42 -17.94 10.37
CA VAL A 67 -21.38 -17.59 11.42
C VAL A 67 -22.27 -16.40 11.02
N MET A 68 -21.79 -15.52 10.15
CA MET A 68 -22.47 -14.28 9.80
C MET A 68 -23.45 -14.45 8.62
N LYS A 69 -24.54 -13.68 8.63
CA LYS A 69 -25.38 -13.52 7.43
C LYS A 69 -24.66 -12.66 6.39
N THR A 70 -25.04 -12.78 5.12
CA THR A 70 -24.38 -12.08 4.00
C THR A 70 -24.23 -10.57 4.23
N TRP A 71 -25.26 -9.87 4.70
CA TRP A 71 -25.15 -8.42 4.95
C TRP A 71 -24.20 -8.07 6.11
N GLN A 72 -24.12 -8.92 7.14
CA GLN A 72 -23.20 -8.76 8.28
C GLN A 72 -21.77 -9.00 7.84
N ALA A 73 -21.55 -10.09 7.09
CA ALA A 73 -20.27 -10.41 6.47
C ALA A 73 -19.80 -9.28 5.54
N SER A 74 -20.68 -8.75 4.69
CA SER A 74 -20.35 -7.61 3.82
C SER A 74 -19.97 -6.36 4.62
N GLY A 75 -20.71 -6.02 5.67
CA GLY A 75 -20.36 -4.88 6.54
C GLY A 75 -19.03 -5.06 7.26
N PHE A 76 -18.77 -6.25 7.80
CA PHE A 76 -17.51 -6.61 8.43
C PHE A 76 -16.34 -6.50 7.46
N LEU A 77 -16.46 -7.09 6.26
CA LEU A 77 -15.44 -7.05 5.23
C LEU A 77 -15.19 -5.65 4.69
N LEU A 78 -16.22 -4.80 4.65
CA LEU A 78 -16.05 -3.40 4.28
C LEU A 78 -15.15 -2.66 5.29
N LEU A 79 -15.42 -2.82 6.59
CA LEU A 79 -14.62 -2.20 7.65
C LEU A 79 -13.18 -2.71 7.66
N ILE A 80 -13.00 -4.03 7.58
CA ILE A 80 -11.67 -4.64 7.55
C ILE A 80 -10.93 -4.28 6.26
N GLY A 81 -11.61 -4.33 5.11
CA GLY A 81 -11.07 -3.94 3.82
C GLY A 81 -10.51 -2.53 3.85
N ILE A 82 -11.29 -1.54 4.32
CA ILE A 82 -10.80 -0.16 4.45
C ILE A 82 -9.59 -0.09 5.38
N SER A 83 -9.61 -0.80 6.51
CA SER A 83 -8.51 -0.80 7.49
C SER A 83 -7.20 -1.34 6.89
N PHE A 84 -7.26 -2.50 6.21
CA PHE A 84 -6.10 -3.06 5.51
C PHE A 84 -5.70 -2.22 4.30
N GLY A 85 -6.65 -1.58 3.62
CA GLY A 85 -6.39 -0.66 2.52
C GLY A 85 -5.51 0.51 2.97
N TYR A 86 -5.78 1.10 4.14
CA TYR A 86 -4.92 2.11 4.75
C TYR A 86 -3.54 1.58 5.11
N LEU A 87 -3.46 0.36 5.66
CA LEU A 87 -2.20 -0.29 5.98
C LEU A 87 -1.34 -0.49 4.73
N TYR A 88 -1.92 -1.00 3.64
CA TYR A 88 -1.22 -1.15 2.37
C TYR A 88 -0.84 0.19 1.77
N LEU A 89 -1.71 1.20 1.82
CA LEU A 89 -1.36 2.55 1.39
C LEU A 89 -0.12 3.06 2.14
N LYS A 90 -0.02 2.83 3.45
CA LYS A 90 1.16 3.23 4.22
C LYS A 90 2.43 2.48 3.81
N ILE A 91 2.34 1.15 3.66
CA ILE A 91 3.46 0.34 3.17
C ILE A 91 3.94 0.84 1.81
N LEU A 92 3.00 1.02 0.87
CA LEU A 92 3.31 1.48 -0.49
C LEU A 92 3.85 2.92 -0.52
N SER A 93 3.30 3.81 0.30
CA SER A 93 3.78 5.20 0.38
C SER A 93 5.21 5.32 0.91
N GLY A 94 5.70 4.32 1.64
CA GLY A 94 7.08 4.24 2.12
C GLY A 94 8.11 3.84 1.06
N LEU A 95 7.68 3.36 -0.12
CA LEU A 95 8.56 2.78 -1.14
C LEU A 95 9.27 3.80 -2.05
N GLY A 96 9.13 5.10 -1.80
CA GLY A 96 9.80 6.15 -2.57
C GLY A 96 9.01 6.64 -3.78
N LYS A 97 9.23 7.91 -4.15
CA LYS A 97 8.45 8.64 -5.18
C LYS A 97 8.97 8.49 -6.61
N GLU A 98 10.14 7.89 -6.82
CA GLU A 98 10.87 7.97 -8.09
C GLU A 98 10.32 7.06 -9.20
N GLU A 99 9.40 6.15 -8.90
CA GLU A 99 8.88 5.20 -9.90
C GLU A 99 7.36 5.36 -10.14
N GLU A 100 6.99 6.42 -10.86
CA GLU A 100 5.60 6.64 -11.32
C GLU A 100 5.08 5.49 -12.20
N LYS A 101 5.96 4.75 -12.89
CA LYS A 101 5.59 3.60 -13.74
C LYS A 101 5.33 2.31 -12.94
N GLU A 102 6.03 2.07 -11.84
CA GLU A 102 5.81 0.88 -11.00
C GLU A 102 4.56 1.01 -10.12
N ASN A 103 4.09 2.24 -9.87
CA ASN A 103 2.84 2.50 -9.13
C ASN A 103 1.57 1.96 -9.81
N VAL A 104 1.58 1.75 -11.14
CA VAL A 104 0.42 1.19 -11.86
C VAL A 104 0.19 -0.28 -11.51
N ILE A 105 1.28 -1.02 -11.26
CA ILE A 105 1.19 -2.43 -10.85
C ILE A 105 0.42 -2.50 -9.54
N ALA A 106 0.75 -1.67 -8.56
CA ALA A 106 0.03 -1.64 -7.28
C ALA A 106 -1.49 -1.34 -7.45
N TRP A 107 -1.86 -0.50 -8.42
CA TRP A 107 -3.24 -0.08 -8.66
C TRP A 107 -4.17 -1.22 -9.06
N ILE A 108 -3.70 -2.12 -9.93
CA ILE A 108 -4.49 -3.24 -10.45
C ILE A 108 -4.21 -4.51 -9.66
N PHE A 109 -2.96 -4.70 -9.23
CA PHE A 109 -2.53 -5.91 -8.56
C PHE A 109 -3.26 -6.13 -7.24
N LEU A 110 -3.37 -5.11 -6.39
CA LEU A 110 -4.06 -5.22 -5.09
C LEU A 110 -5.54 -5.60 -5.21
N PRO A 111 -6.39 -4.91 -6.01
CA PRO A 111 -7.80 -5.28 -6.12
C PRO A 111 -8.00 -6.66 -6.74
N VAL A 112 -7.19 -7.04 -7.74
CA VAL A 112 -7.27 -8.35 -8.39
C VAL A 112 -6.88 -9.44 -7.40
N LEU A 113 -5.79 -9.25 -6.67
CA LEU A 113 -5.33 -10.18 -5.63
C LEU A 113 -6.37 -10.36 -4.52
N ALA A 114 -6.95 -9.25 -4.05
CA ALA A 114 -8.04 -9.25 -3.07
C ALA A 114 -9.25 -10.06 -3.57
N LEU A 115 -9.66 -9.82 -4.82
CA LEU A 115 -10.80 -10.50 -5.43
C LEU A 115 -10.55 -12.00 -5.55
N ILE A 116 -9.37 -12.41 -6.05
CA ILE A 116 -8.99 -13.83 -6.17
C ILE A 116 -8.98 -14.50 -4.79
N THR A 117 -8.31 -13.90 -3.80
CA THR A 117 -8.22 -14.49 -2.46
C THR A 117 -9.60 -14.65 -1.83
N VAL A 118 -10.44 -13.62 -1.86
CA VAL A 118 -11.77 -13.69 -1.25
C VAL A 118 -12.69 -14.64 -2.03
N TYR A 119 -12.56 -14.71 -3.35
CA TYR A 119 -13.30 -15.69 -4.15
C TYR A 119 -12.98 -17.13 -3.72
N VAL A 120 -11.68 -17.46 -3.60
CA VAL A 120 -11.22 -18.78 -3.16
C VAL A 120 -11.70 -19.08 -1.74
N ILE A 121 -11.52 -18.13 -0.81
CA ILE A 121 -11.91 -18.30 0.60
C ILE A 121 -13.41 -18.43 0.77
N THR A 122 -14.22 -17.65 0.06
CA THR A 122 -15.68 -17.73 0.15
C THR A 122 -16.18 -19.06 -0.42
N THR A 123 -15.60 -19.51 -1.53
CA THR A 123 -15.93 -20.82 -2.11
C THR A 123 -15.57 -21.96 -1.16
N LEU A 124 -14.38 -21.90 -0.54
CA LEU A 124 -13.97 -22.88 0.46
C LEU A 124 -14.90 -22.84 1.68
N THR A 125 -15.27 -21.65 2.13
CA THR A 125 -16.16 -21.46 3.28
C THR A 125 -17.56 -22.02 3.00
N ASN A 126 -18.12 -21.80 1.81
CA ASN A 126 -19.41 -22.38 1.44
C ASN A 126 -19.38 -23.91 1.45
N LYS A 127 -18.29 -24.52 0.95
CA LYS A 127 -18.11 -25.99 1.02
C LYS A 127 -18.02 -26.48 2.46
N LEU A 128 -17.30 -25.74 3.32
CA LEU A 128 -17.23 -26.06 4.75
C LEU A 128 -18.60 -25.91 5.43
N ALA A 129 -19.37 -24.87 5.09
CA ALA A 129 -20.72 -24.68 5.60
C ALA A 129 -21.64 -25.84 5.21
N GLU A 130 -21.55 -26.32 3.97
CA GLU A 130 -22.30 -27.49 3.49
C GLU A 130 -21.93 -28.76 4.27
N ILE A 131 -20.63 -29.04 4.45
CA ILE A 131 -20.14 -30.18 5.24
C ILE A 131 -20.64 -30.12 6.70
N LEU A 132 -20.68 -28.92 7.28
CA LEU A 132 -21.14 -28.67 8.64
C LEU A 132 -22.67 -28.52 8.75
N GLN A 133 -23.41 -28.68 7.64
CA GLN A 133 -24.87 -28.51 7.58
C GLN A 133 -25.37 -27.13 8.06
N LEU A 134 -24.56 -26.09 7.88
CA LEU A 134 -24.91 -24.71 8.19
C LEU A 134 -25.75 -24.12 7.05
N GLN A 135 -26.86 -23.45 7.38
CA GLN A 135 -27.72 -22.77 6.40
C GLN A 135 -27.19 -21.36 6.04
N VAL A 136 -25.88 -21.23 5.89
CA VAL A 136 -25.22 -19.96 5.53
C VAL A 136 -24.51 -20.15 4.21
N THR A 137 -24.94 -19.41 3.20
CA THR A 137 -24.31 -19.38 1.88
C THR A 137 -24.03 -17.95 1.48
N HIS A 138 -22.84 -17.73 0.96
CA HIS A 138 -22.42 -16.42 0.48
C HIS A 138 -22.13 -16.47 -1.01
N SER A 139 -22.49 -15.42 -1.74
CA SER A 139 -22.04 -15.26 -3.12
C SER A 139 -20.57 -14.83 -3.13
N PRO A 140 -19.65 -15.65 -3.68
CA PRO A 140 -18.23 -15.30 -3.75
C PRO A 140 -17.98 -14.01 -4.52
N ILE A 141 -18.82 -13.73 -5.51
CA ILE A 141 -18.74 -12.52 -6.34
C ILE A 141 -19.07 -11.29 -5.49
N ILE A 142 -20.20 -11.29 -4.78
CA ILE A 142 -20.62 -10.14 -3.97
C ILE A 142 -19.61 -9.85 -2.87
N ILE A 143 -19.23 -10.89 -2.11
CA ILE A 143 -18.27 -10.78 -1.02
C ILE A 143 -16.89 -10.33 -1.52
N GLY A 144 -16.43 -10.91 -2.64
CA GLY A 144 -15.16 -10.53 -3.28
C GLY A 144 -15.15 -9.08 -3.76
N THR A 145 -16.22 -8.62 -4.41
CA THR A 145 -16.32 -7.23 -4.89
C THR A 145 -16.37 -6.24 -3.74
N VAL A 146 -17.17 -6.49 -2.69
CA VAL A 146 -17.25 -5.59 -1.53
C VAL A 146 -15.89 -5.43 -0.87
N TYR A 147 -15.20 -6.53 -0.59
CA TYR A 147 -13.87 -6.48 0.02
C TYR A 147 -12.83 -5.82 -0.88
N SER A 148 -12.78 -6.18 -2.17
CA SER A 148 -11.81 -5.63 -3.13
C SER A 148 -11.98 -4.13 -3.32
N LEU A 149 -13.22 -3.64 -3.40
CA LEU A 149 -13.50 -2.19 -3.46
C LEU A 149 -13.10 -1.50 -2.15
N ALA A 150 -13.49 -2.06 -1.00
CA ALA A 150 -13.16 -1.51 0.31
C ALA A 150 -11.65 -1.42 0.54
N LEU A 151 -10.89 -2.44 0.14
CA LEU A 151 -9.43 -2.48 0.23
C LEU A 151 -8.76 -1.42 -0.65
N THR A 152 -9.31 -1.19 -1.84
CA THR A 152 -8.72 -0.30 -2.84
C THR A 152 -9.09 1.17 -2.58
N LEU A 153 -10.20 1.41 -1.87
CA LEU A 153 -10.77 2.73 -1.64
C LEU A 153 -9.78 3.75 -1.02
N PRO A 154 -9.03 3.45 0.06
CA PRO A 154 -8.11 4.43 0.65
C PRO A 154 -7.03 4.89 -0.33
N TYR A 155 -6.53 3.97 -1.15
CA TYR A 155 -5.52 4.27 -2.16
C TYR A 155 -6.10 5.19 -3.25
N VAL A 156 -7.30 4.89 -3.74
CA VAL A 156 -7.98 5.71 -4.77
C VAL A 156 -8.22 7.13 -4.25
N ILE A 157 -8.69 7.27 -3.01
CA ILE A 157 -8.90 8.57 -2.37
C ILE A 157 -7.59 9.37 -2.29
N ASP A 158 -6.49 8.74 -1.82
CA ASP A 158 -5.19 9.39 -1.72
C ASP A 158 -4.70 9.95 -3.07
N LYS A 159 -4.81 9.16 -4.14
CA LYS A 159 -4.42 9.59 -5.48
C LYS A 159 -5.29 10.72 -6.03
N ILE A 160 -6.60 10.69 -5.80
CA ILE A 160 -7.50 11.77 -6.21
C ILE A 160 -7.14 13.07 -5.49
N VAL A 161 -6.92 13.01 -4.16
CA VAL A 161 -6.56 14.17 -3.34
C VAL A 161 -5.23 14.79 -3.78
N ILE A 162 -4.21 13.96 -4.07
CA ILE A 162 -2.92 14.45 -4.57
C ILE A 162 -3.10 15.19 -5.91
N ARG A 163 -3.86 14.60 -6.84
CA ARG A 163 -4.09 15.18 -8.16
C ARG A 163 -4.84 16.51 -8.11
N ILE A 164 -5.80 16.67 -7.18
CA ILE A 164 -6.50 17.94 -6.97
C ILE A 164 -5.53 19.02 -6.49
N LYS A 165 -4.67 18.72 -5.51
CA LYS A 165 -3.68 19.68 -4.97
C LYS A 165 -2.63 20.11 -6.01
N GLU A 166 -2.30 19.25 -6.95
CA GLU A 166 -1.38 19.59 -8.04
C GLU A 166 -2.00 20.58 -9.03
N GLN A 167 -3.30 20.44 -9.31
CA GLN A 167 -4.02 21.38 -10.18
C GLN A 167 -4.10 22.77 -9.54
N GLU A 168 -4.42 22.89 -8.25
CA GLU A 168 -4.47 24.19 -7.54
C GLU A 168 -3.14 24.95 -7.63
N LYS A 169 -2.00 24.26 -7.48
CA LYS A 169 -0.66 24.87 -7.58
C LYS A 169 -0.30 25.40 -8.96
N VAL A 170 -0.95 24.89 -10.02
CA VAL A 170 -0.73 25.36 -11.40
C VAL A 170 -1.54 26.64 -11.66
N PHE A 171 -2.69 26.84 -10.99
CA PHE A 171 -3.53 28.03 -11.14
C PHE A 171 -3.05 29.24 -10.31
N ASP A 172 -2.27 29.01 -9.24
CA ASP A 172 -1.66 30.07 -8.41
C ASP A 172 -0.33 30.63 -8.95
N LYS A 173 0.11 30.20 -10.14
CA LYS A 173 1.31 30.71 -10.85
C LYS A 173 0.93 31.50 -12.09
#